data_AF-A0AA35TY04-F1
#
_entry.id   AF-A0AA35TY04-F1
#
_cell.length_a   1.000
_cell.length_b   1.000
_cell.length_c   1.000
_cell.angle_alpha   90.00
_cell.angle_beta   90.00
_cell.angle_gamma   90.00
#
_symmetry.space_group_name_H-M   'P 1'
#
loop_
_entity.id
_entity.type
_entity.pdbx_description
1 polymer ?
#
loop_
_entity_poly.entity_id
_entity_poly.type
_entity_poly.pdbx_seq_one_letter_code
_entity_poly.pdbx_strand_id
1 'polypeptide(L)'
;MGADLFESYVSSIISTIALSAAAVVFATGGSNEFDYTDPQSVFPLLLAGAGIVAAILGTFVVRSGEQANFEKLLWSLRYGIFAAGGLLIIFAAVLTITLTDNWWWFGCVVAGLVAGTIIGLGTEYYTSYSYKPTQRVSAASETGAATVIIQGIASGMLSTLIPVICVSIAILLAYWFAGFYGVALAGVGAAVHPGHHAGHRRLRPVADNAGGIAEQANLDPEGFAIGSAALTALALLAAYSVTAKLITIGADGKLDLQAMTDAGNVASTCCSRKFWPWAGRAQGIVDEVRRQFREIPGLMEGTGKPDSARCVDISTRAALREMIVPGLMAVIAPIAAGFILGPAALGGLLIGSVASGSCWPS
;
A
#
# COMPACT_ATOMS: atom_id res chain seq x y z
N MET A 1 -8.12 -5.94 -1.76
CA MET A 1 -7.72 -4.63 -2.30
C MET A 1 -8.59 -3.47 -1.81
N GLY A 2 -9.93 -3.50 -1.98
CA GLY A 2 -10.77 -2.38 -1.54
C GLY A 2 -10.68 -2.07 -0.05
N ALA A 3 -10.77 -3.09 0.81
CA ALA A 3 -10.65 -2.95 2.26
C ALA A 3 -9.24 -2.51 2.72
N ASP A 4 -8.21 -2.96 2.01
CA ASP A 4 -6.79 -2.64 2.28
C ASP A 4 -6.49 -1.15 2.03
N LEU A 5 -6.90 -0.62 0.88
CA LEU A 5 -6.79 0.82 0.60
C LEU A 5 -7.63 1.67 1.55
N PHE A 6 -8.82 1.19 1.92
CA PHE A 6 -9.69 1.87 2.88
C PHE A 6 -9.03 1.94 4.26
N GLU A 7 -8.47 0.84 4.75
CA GLU A 7 -7.74 0.80 6.01
C GLU A 7 -6.56 1.78 5.98
N SER A 8 -5.71 1.74 4.95
CA SER A 8 -4.57 2.65 4.84
C SER A 8 -4.98 4.13 4.76
N TYR A 9 -6.11 4.43 4.12
CA TYR A 9 -6.67 5.77 4.04
C TYR A 9 -7.19 6.26 5.40
N VAL A 10 -8.04 5.47 6.05
CA VAL A 10 -8.64 5.80 7.35
C VAL A 10 -7.56 5.87 8.44
N SER A 11 -6.62 4.92 8.46
CA SER A 11 -5.53 4.86 9.44
C SER A 11 -4.61 6.09 9.35
N SER A 12 -4.34 6.64 8.15
CA SER A 12 -3.52 7.85 8.02
C SER A 12 -4.23 9.10 8.56
N ILE A 13 -5.54 9.22 8.33
CA ILE A 13 -6.37 10.31 8.88
C ILE A 13 -6.44 10.19 10.41
N ILE A 14 -6.85 9.03 10.92
CA ILE A 14 -6.97 8.79 12.37
C ILE A 14 -5.63 9.01 13.06
N SER A 15 -4.52 8.53 12.49
CA SER A 15 -3.19 8.73 13.07
C SER A 15 -2.81 10.20 13.17
N THR A 16 -3.17 11.01 12.18
CA THR A 16 -2.88 12.46 12.19
C THR A 16 -3.71 13.18 13.24
N ILE A 17 -4.99 12.82 13.37
CA ILE A 17 -5.90 13.34 14.40
C ILE A 17 -5.46 12.91 15.82
N ALA A 18 -5.00 11.67 15.98
CA ALA A 18 -4.51 11.19 17.26
C ALA A 18 -3.25 11.95 17.71
N LEU A 19 -2.38 12.32 16.77
CA LEU A 19 -1.18 13.13 17.05
C LEU A 19 -1.51 14.58 17.43
N SER A 20 -2.50 15.21 16.79
CA SER A 20 -2.96 16.55 17.20
C SER A 20 -3.56 16.52 18.60
N ALA A 21 -4.44 15.56 18.89
CA ALA A 21 -5.03 15.38 20.21
C ALA A 21 -3.96 15.11 21.29
N ALA A 22 -2.97 14.26 21.00
CA ALA A 22 -1.88 14.01 21.92
C ALA A 22 -1.05 15.26 22.21
N ALA A 23 -0.73 16.07 21.19
CA ALA A 23 0.01 17.32 21.37
C ALA A 23 -0.70 18.29 22.33
N VAL A 24 -2.03 18.39 22.25
CA VAL A 24 -2.84 19.19 23.17
C VAL A 24 -2.74 18.65 24.61
N VAL A 25 -2.86 17.33 24.80
CA VAL A 25 -2.76 16.69 26.13
C VAL A 25 -1.40 16.96 26.79
N PHE A 26 -0.30 16.94 26.02
CA PHE A 26 1.03 17.26 26.52
C PHE A 26 1.21 18.76 26.84
N ALA A 27 0.57 19.65 26.07
CA ALA A 27 0.69 21.09 26.25
C ALA A 27 -0.17 21.63 27.40
N THR A 28 -1.37 21.08 27.63
CA THR A 28 -2.33 21.57 28.63
C THR A 28 -2.35 20.77 29.93
N GLY A 29 -1.61 19.65 30.00
CA GLY A 29 -1.38 18.92 31.23
C GLY A 29 -2.58 18.10 31.76
N GLY A 30 -3.64 17.87 30.97
CA GLY A 30 -4.65 16.88 31.37
C GLY A 30 -6.08 16.96 30.80
N SER A 31 -6.43 17.90 29.92
CA SER A 31 -7.76 17.87 29.30
C SER A 31 -7.77 16.87 28.12
N ASN A 32 -8.34 15.68 28.32
CA ASN A 32 -8.59 14.67 27.28
C ASN A 32 -9.73 15.05 26.32
N GLU A 33 -10.13 16.33 26.26
CA GLU A 33 -11.19 16.76 25.37
C GLU A 33 -10.63 16.98 23.97
N PHE A 34 -11.13 16.17 23.03
CA PHE A 34 -10.94 16.40 21.62
C PHE A 34 -11.67 17.69 21.24
N ASP A 35 -10.91 18.74 20.96
CA ASP A 35 -11.48 20.00 20.51
C ASP A 35 -11.83 19.91 19.02
N TYR A 36 -13.12 19.74 18.72
CA TYR A 36 -13.64 19.73 17.36
C TYR A 36 -13.50 21.09 16.63
N THR A 37 -13.07 22.14 17.33
CA THR A 37 -12.79 23.45 16.76
C THR A 37 -11.31 23.68 16.45
N ASP A 38 -10.42 22.78 16.91
CA ASP A 38 -8.99 22.87 16.65
C ASP A 38 -8.66 22.61 15.18
N PRO A 39 -8.09 23.60 14.45
CA PRO A 39 -7.71 23.44 13.06
C PRO A 39 -6.75 22.26 12.81
N GLN A 40 -5.89 21.87 13.75
CA GLN A 40 -4.98 20.72 13.58
C GLN A 40 -5.74 19.40 13.45
N SER A 41 -6.82 19.25 14.23
CA SER A 41 -7.58 18.02 14.28
C SER A 41 -8.57 17.90 13.12
N VAL A 42 -9.08 19.04 12.62
CA VAL A 42 -10.08 19.07 11.53
C VAL A 42 -9.43 19.08 10.13
N PHE A 43 -8.23 19.66 9.99
CA PHE A 43 -7.55 19.80 8.70
C PHE A 43 -7.37 18.48 7.91
N PRO A 44 -6.86 17.37 8.48
CA PRO A 44 -6.70 16.12 7.72
C PRO A 44 -8.04 15.53 7.25
N LEU A 45 -9.14 15.76 7.99
CA LEU A 45 -10.48 15.30 7.62
C LEU A 45 -11.05 16.10 6.44
N LEU A 46 -10.90 17.42 6.46
CA LEU A 46 -11.34 18.27 5.35
C LEU A 46 -10.48 18.05 4.10
N LEU A 47 -9.18 17.84 4.28
CA LEU A 47 -8.28 17.48 3.17
C LEU A 47 -8.70 16.16 2.53
N ALA A 48 -9.05 15.15 3.34
CA ALA A 48 -9.57 13.88 2.88
C ALA A 48 -10.87 14.04 2.07
N GLY A 49 -11.83 14.84 2.56
CA GLY A 49 -13.05 15.17 1.82
C GLY A 49 -12.79 15.92 0.52
N ALA A 50 -11.88 16.90 0.55
CA ALA A 50 -11.43 17.64 -0.64
C ALA A 50 -10.80 16.70 -1.68
N GLY A 51 -10.05 15.68 -1.26
CA GLY A 51 -9.51 14.67 -2.14
C GLY A 51 -10.55 13.78 -2.83
N ILE A 52 -11.66 13.47 -2.15
CA ILE A 52 -12.79 12.76 -2.76
C ILE A 52 -13.39 13.62 -3.87
N VAL A 53 -13.65 14.90 -3.59
CA VAL A 53 -14.15 15.86 -4.60
C VAL A 53 -13.16 16.00 -5.75
N ALA A 54 -11.86 16.08 -5.45
CA ALA A 54 -10.81 16.18 -6.46
C ALA A 54 -10.74 14.93 -7.35
N ALA A 55 -10.88 13.75 -6.77
CA ALA A 55 -10.93 12.49 -7.50
C ALA A 55 -12.16 12.42 -8.41
N ILE A 56 -13.35 12.80 -7.91
CA ILE A 56 -14.58 12.85 -8.71
C ILE A 56 -14.41 13.80 -9.90
N LEU A 57 -13.91 15.02 -9.66
CA LEU A 57 -13.70 16.01 -10.72
C LEU A 57 -12.64 15.56 -11.74
N GLY A 58 -11.57 14.89 -11.28
CA GLY A 58 -10.55 14.35 -12.17
C GLY A 58 -11.04 13.25 -13.10
N THR A 59 -12.10 12.51 -12.73
CA THR A 59 -12.67 11.48 -13.63
C THR A 59 -13.18 12.07 -14.95
N PHE A 60 -13.69 13.31 -14.95
CA PHE A 60 -14.18 13.97 -16.16
C PHE A 60 -13.09 14.32 -17.18
N VAL A 61 -11.82 14.32 -16.74
CA VAL A 61 -10.64 14.55 -17.58
C VAL A 61 -10.20 13.26 -18.29
N VAL A 62 -10.56 12.08 -17.76
CA VAL A 62 -10.21 10.80 -18.37
C VAL A 62 -11.05 10.60 -19.63
N ARG A 63 -10.39 10.66 -20.79
CA ARG A 63 -11.01 10.43 -22.10
C ARG A 63 -10.14 9.50 -22.92
N SER A 64 -10.74 8.44 -23.47
CA SER A 64 -10.08 7.52 -24.40
C SER A 64 -10.97 7.32 -25.61
N GLY A 65 -10.37 7.20 -26.80
CA GLY A 65 -11.10 6.88 -28.04
C GLY A 65 -11.37 5.37 -28.16
N GLU A 66 -12.32 5.01 -29.04
CA GLU A 66 -12.78 3.62 -29.24
C GLU A 66 -11.70 2.65 -29.79
N GLN A 67 -10.62 3.17 -30.40
CA GLN A 67 -9.46 2.39 -30.86
C GLN A 67 -8.14 2.85 -30.22
N ALA A 68 -8.16 3.12 -28.92
CA ALA A 68 -6.95 3.52 -28.20
C ALA A 68 -6.04 2.30 -27.93
N ASN A 69 -4.81 2.36 -28.44
CA ASN A 69 -3.76 1.42 -28.02
C ASN A 69 -3.50 1.55 -26.51
N PHE A 70 -3.06 0.48 -25.88
CA PHE A 70 -2.90 0.32 -24.45
C PHE A 70 -2.06 1.45 -23.79
N GLU A 71 -1.00 1.92 -24.45
CA GLU A 71 -0.19 3.05 -23.96
C GLU A 71 -1.01 4.35 -23.84
N LYS A 72 -1.90 4.62 -24.81
CA LYS A 72 -2.78 5.80 -24.77
C LYS A 72 -3.81 5.66 -23.66
N LEU A 73 -4.29 4.45 -23.39
CA LEU A 73 -5.20 4.16 -22.29
C LEU A 73 -4.54 4.48 -20.94
N LEU A 74 -3.31 4.01 -20.69
CA LEU A 74 -2.55 4.33 -19.48
C LEU A 74 -2.34 5.84 -19.33
N TRP A 75 -1.98 6.54 -20.40
CA TRP A 75 -1.81 7.98 -20.36
C TRP A 75 -3.11 8.73 -20.09
N SER A 76 -4.24 8.29 -20.65
CA SER A 76 -5.55 8.87 -20.35
C SER A 76 -5.90 8.78 -18.86
N LEU A 77 -5.56 7.65 -18.23
CA LEU A 77 -5.76 7.42 -16.82
C LEU A 77 -4.81 8.28 -15.95
N ARG A 78 -3.54 8.41 -16.37
CA ARG A 78 -2.56 9.31 -15.74
C ARG A 78 -3.02 10.77 -15.76
N TYR A 79 -3.60 11.25 -16.86
CA TYR A 79 -4.15 12.61 -16.91
C TYR A 79 -5.22 12.84 -15.85
N GLY A 80 -6.12 11.88 -15.64
CA GLY A 80 -7.09 11.94 -14.55
C GLY A 80 -6.43 12.00 -13.17
N ILE A 81 -5.40 11.18 -12.93
CA ILE A 81 -4.64 11.17 -11.67
C ILE A 81 -3.93 12.51 -11.44
N PHE A 82 -3.23 13.04 -12.45
CA PHE A 82 -2.52 14.32 -12.33
C PHE A 82 -3.46 15.51 -12.20
N ALA A 83 -4.57 15.53 -12.94
CA ALA A 83 -5.57 16.57 -12.82
C ALA A 83 -6.18 16.59 -11.41
N ALA A 84 -6.56 15.43 -10.90
CA ALA A 84 -7.08 15.30 -9.54
C ALA A 84 -6.04 15.64 -8.47
N GLY A 85 -4.77 15.28 -8.69
CA GLY A 85 -3.65 15.68 -7.82
C GLY A 85 -3.43 17.19 -7.81
N GLY A 86 -3.45 17.84 -8.97
CA GLY A 86 -3.35 19.31 -9.08
C GLY A 86 -4.52 20.01 -8.38
N LEU A 87 -5.73 19.49 -8.54
CA LEU A 87 -6.92 20.03 -7.87
C LEU A 87 -6.85 19.85 -6.35
N LEU A 88 -6.29 18.73 -5.86
CA LEU A 88 -6.04 18.51 -4.45
C LEU A 88 -5.02 19.53 -3.89
N ILE A 89 -3.98 19.90 -4.65
CA ILE A 89 -3.05 20.96 -4.24
C ILE A 89 -3.79 22.30 -4.10
N ILE A 90 -4.67 22.64 -5.04
CA ILE A 90 -5.48 23.87 -4.97
C ILE A 90 -6.38 23.86 -3.73
N PHE A 91 -7.09 22.76 -3.49
CA PHE A 91 -7.95 22.64 -2.31
C PHE A 91 -7.15 22.66 -1.00
N ALA A 92 -5.98 22.01 -0.95
CA ALA A 92 -5.09 22.08 0.21
C ALA A 92 -4.62 23.52 0.47
N ALA A 93 -4.30 24.29 -0.58
CA ALA A 93 -3.93 25.70 -0.46
C ALA A 93 -5.11 26.55 0.07
N VAL A 94 -6.32 26.34 -0.44
CA VAL A 94 -7.53 27.01 0.05
C VAL A 94 -7.77 26.70 1.52
N LEU A 95 -7.72 25.43 1.92
CA LEU A 95 -7.85 25.02 3.33
C LEU A 95 -6.75 25.62 4.21
N THR A 96 -5.53 25.74 3.69
CA THR A 96 -4.42 26.37 4.42
C THR A 96 -4.73 27.84 4.71
N ILE A 97 -5.16 28.60 3.70
CA ILE A 97 -5.51 30.03 3.82
C ILE A 97 -6.70 30.24 4.75
N THR A 98 -7.73 29.39 4.68
CA THR A 98 -8.99 29.62 5.41
C THR A 98 -9.01 29.07 6.83
N LEU A 99 -8.24 28.01 7.15
CA LEU A 99 -8.29 27.36 8.46
C LEU A 99 -7.03 27.54 9.32
N THR A 100 -5.83 27.54 8.72
CA THR A 100 -4.59 27.30 9.50
C THR A 100 -3.55 28.40 9.38
N ASP A 101 -3.53 29.10 8.24
CA ASP A 101 -2.46 30.02 7.78
C ASP A 101 -1.04 29.43 7.85
N ASN A 102 -0.91 28.10 7.96
CA ASN A 102 0.35 27.42 8.15
C ASN A 102 0.83 26.75 6.85
N TRP A 103 1.62 27.49 6.08
CA TRP A 103 2.19 27.03 4.83
C TRP A 103 3.18 25.87 4.97
N TRP A 104 3.70 25.60 6.17
CA TRP A 104 4.52 24.41 6.42
C TRP A 104 3.70 23.13 6.36
N TRP A 105 2.46 23.14 6.86
CA TRP A 105 1.55 21.98 6.77
C TRP A 105 1.12 21.72 5.33
N PHE A 106 0.86 22.78 4.57
CA PHE A 106 0.67 22.69 3.12
C PHE A 106 1.88 22.02 2.46
N GLY A 107 3.10 22.43 2.81
CA GLY A 107 4.34 21.82 2.34
C GLY A 107 4.43 20.32 2.64
N CYS A 108 4.00 19.87 3.83
CA CYS A 108 3.93 18.44 4.18
C CYS A 108 2.97 17.66 3.27
N VAL A 109 1.76 18.20 3.04
CA VAL A 109 0.74 17.58 2.18
C VAL A 109 1.26 17.45 0.75
N VAL A 110 1.86 18.50 0.20
CA VAL A 110 2.45 18.50 -1.14
C VAL A 110 3.60 17.50 -1.24
N ALA A 111 4.48 17.45 -0.23
CA ALA A 111 5.58 16.48 -0.18
C ALA A 111 5.07 15.03 -0.23
N GLY A 112 4.01 14.72 0.53
CA GLY A 112 3.34 13.42 0.51
C GLY A 112 2.74 13.07 -0.85
N LEU A 113 2.03 14.02 -1.46
CA LEU A 113 1.41 13.85 -2.78
C LEU A 113 2.47 13.59 -3.87
N VAL A 114 3.55 14.38 -3.88
CA VAL A 114 4.66 14.21 -4.81
C VAL A 114 5.33 12.86 -4.60
N ALA A 115 5.56 12.46 -3.34
CA ALA A 115 6.15 11.17 -3.03
C ALA A 115 5.28 10.01 -3.53
N GLY A 116 3.98 10.04 -3.27
CA GLY A 116 3.03 9.04 -3.79
C GLY A 116 3.02 8.95 -5.31
N THR A 117 3.16 10.09 -6.00
CA THR A 117 3.23 10.16 -7.46
C THR A 117 4.52 9.54 -8.00
N ILE A 118 5.67 9.86 -7.40
CA ILE A 118 6.98 9.29 -7.77
C ILE A 118 6.98 7.79 -7.55
N ILE A 119 6.42 7.31 -6.43
CA ILE A 119 6.27 5.87 -6.15
C ILE A 119 5.45 5.21 -7.25
N GLY A 120 4.30 5.78 -7.62
CA GLY A 120 3.45 5.23 -8.68
C GLY A 120 4.17 5.11 -10.03
N LEU A 121 4.89 6.15 -10.45
CA LEU A 121 5.66 6.14 -11.70
C LEU A 121 6.87 5.19 -11.63
N GLY A 122 7.54 5.12 -10.48
CA GLY A 122 8.64 4.20 -10.22
C GLY A 122 8.19 2.75 -10.31
N THR A 123 7.06 2.40 -9.67
CA THR A 123 6.48 1.05 -9.78
C THR A 123 6.16 0.72 -11.23
N GLU A 124 5.53 1.62 -11.97
CA GLU A 124 5.20 1.38 -13.37
C GLU A 124 6.43 1.14 -14.26
N TYR A 125 7.53 1.85 -14.01
CA TYR A 125 8.79 1.64 -14.72
C TYR A 125 9.33 0.21 -14.57
N TYR A 126 9.15 -0.40 -13.39
CA TYR A 126 9.62 -1.75 -13.10
C TYR A 126 8.63 -2.86 -13.46
N THR A 127 7.34 -2.53 -13.69
CA THR A 127 6.29 -3.54 -13.93
C THR A 127 5.69 -3.50 -15.33
N SER A 128 5.78 -2.39 -16.07
CA SER A 128 5.23 -2.30 -17.42
C SER A 128 6.17 -2.93 -18.45
N TYR A 129 5.61 -3.68 -19.41
CA TYR A 129 6.37 -4.31 -20.50
C TYR A 129 7.00 -3.30 -21.46
N SER A 130 6.55 -2.04 -21.44
CA SER A 130 7.09 -0.98 -22.28
C SER A 130 8.50 -0.54 -21.85
N TYR A 131 8.91 -0.89 -20.63
CA TYR A 131 10.19 -0.47 -20.06
C TYR A 131 11.22 -1.60 -19.97
N LYS A 132 12.49 -1.18 -19.94
CA LYS A 132 13.66 -2.07 -19.95
C LYS A 132 13.68 -3.11 -18.82
N PRO A 133 13.29 -2.83 -17.57
CA PRO A 133 13.36 -3.84 -16.50
C PRO A 133 12.53 -5.09 -16.82
N THR A 134 11.27 -4.90 -17.20
CA THR A 134 10.35 -5.98 -17.57
C THR A 134 10.78 -6.69 -18.86
N GLN A 135 11.25 -5.94 -19.86
CA GLN A 135 11.77 -6.51 -21.11
C GLN A 135 12.99 -7.41 -20.87
N ARG A 136 13.87 -7.07 -19.92
CA ARG A 136 15.02 -7.90 -19.55
C ARG A 136 14.59 -9.21 -18.87
N VAL A 137 13.56 -9.16 -18.01
CA VAL A 137 12.98 -10.37 -17.40
C VAL A 137 12.38 -11.27 -18.49
N SER A 138 11.67 -10.68 -19.45
CA SER A 138 11.13 -11.41 -20.60
C SER A 138 12.23 -12.03 -21.47
N ALA A 139 13.28 -11.27 -21.80
CA ALA A 139 14.40 -11.78 -22.59
C ALA A 139 15.16 -12.91 -21.89
N ALA A 140 15.21 -12.90 -20.55
CA ALA A 140 15.82 -13.99 -19.78
C ALA A 140 15.12 -15.34 -20.02
N SER A 141 13.86 -15.36 -20.48
CA SER A 141 13.13 -16.59 -20.79
C SER A 141 13.79 -17.44 -21.88
N GLU A 142 14.56 -16.84 -22.78
CA GLU A 142 15.34 -17.55 -23.81
C GLU A 142 16.38 -18.50 -23.22
N THR A 143 16.84 -18.24 -21.99
CA THR A 143 17.86 -19.02 -21.29
C THR A 143 17.29 -19.97 -20.22
N GLY A 144 15.95 -20.02 -20.09
CA GLY A 144 15.24 -20.96 -19.24
C GLY A 144 14.57 -20.34 -18.00
N ALA A 145 13.81 -21.16 -17.27
CA ALA A 145 13.02 -20.69 -16.13
C ALA A 145 13.87 -20.15 -14.96
N ALA A 146 15.07 -20.71 -14.75
CA ALA A 146 15.94 -20.32 -13.64
C ALA A 146 16.42 -18.86 -13.78
N THR A 147 16.81 -18.45 -14.98
CA THR A 147 17.27 -17.08 -15.26
C THR A 147 16.13 -16.07 -15.20
N VAL A 148 14.91 -16.45 -15.59
CA VAL A 148 13.70 -15.62 -15.39
C VAL A 148 13.47 -15.36 -13.91
N ILE A 149 13.55 -16.39 -13.05
CA ILE A 149 13.35 -16.26 -11.60
C ILE A 149 14.42 -15.34 -11.01
N ILE A 150 15.70 -15.57 -11.34
CA ILE A 150 16.81 -14.74 -10.85
C ILE A 150 16.64 -13.29 -11.28
N GLN A 151 16.33 -13.05 -12.56
CA GLN A 151 16.15 -11.70 -13.11
C GLN A 151 14.92 -11.01 -12.51
N GLY A 152 13.84 -11.74 -12.27
CA GLY A 152 12.62 -11.26 -11.62
C GLY A 152 12.87 -10.84 -10.18
N ILE A 153 13.54 -11.69 -9.38
CA ILE A 153 13.92 -11.37 -8.00
C ILE A 153 14.83 -10.14 -7.97
N ALA A 154 15.85 -10.10 -8.83
CA ALA A 154 16.77 -8.96 -8.92
C ALA A 154 16.04 -7.65 -9.30
N SER A 155 15.11 -7.70 -10.26
CA SER A 155 14.29 -6.54 -10.66
C SER A 155 13.39 -6.08 -9.50
N GLY A 156 12.76 -7.02 -8.78
CA GLY A 156 11.95 -6.72 -7.60
C GLY A 156 12.77 -6.03 -6.50
N MET A 157 13.96 -6.56 -6.18
CA MET A 157 14.87 -5.94 -5.20
C MET A 157 15.34 -4.55 -5.61
N LEU A 158 15.59 -4.30 -6.90
CA LEU A 158 15.98 -2.97 -7.39
C LEU A 158 14.80 -1.99 -7.38
N SER A 159 13.57 -2.47 -7.59
CA SER A 159 12.38 -1.63 -7.65
C SER A 159 12.05 -0.91 -6.33
N THR A 160 12.49 -1.46 -5.19
CA THR A 160 12.23 -0.88 -3.86
C THR A 160 13.07 0.36 -3.59
N LEU A 161 14.15 0.59 -4.34
CA LEU A 161 15.06 1.72 -4.14
C LEU A 161 14.37 3.07 -4.31
N ILE A 162 13.54 3.21 -5.37
CA ILE A 162 12.82 4.46 -5.65
C ILE A 162 11.84 4.78 -4.51
N PRO A 163 10.94 3.85 -4.10
CA PRO A 163 10.09 4.06 -2.94
C PRO A 163 10.86 4.39 -1.66
N VAL A 164 11.90 3.64 -1.31
CA VAL A 164 12.64 3.85 -0.05
C VAL A 164 13.29 5.23 0.02
N ILE A 165 13.97 5.66 -1.05
CA ILE A 165 14.58 7.00 -1.12
C ILE A 165 13.52 8.08 -1.05
N CYS A 166 12.45 7.92 -1.84
CA CYS A 166 11.37 8.91 -1.92
C CYS A 166 10.65 9.10 -0.58
N VAL A 167 10.30 7.99 0.08
CA VAL A 167 9.70 7.98 1.43
C VAL A 167 10.66 8.60 2.44
N SER A 168 11.94 8.26 2.42
CA SER A 168 12.93 8.82 3.35
C SER A 168 13.05 10.35 3.20
N ILE A 169 13.11 10.86 1.98
CA ILE A 169 13.14 12.30 1.72
C ILE A 169 11.84 12.98 2.18
N ALA A 170 10.68 12.38 1.87
CA ALA A 170 9.39 12.92 2.29
C ALA A 170 9.27 13.02 3.82
N ILE A 171 9.74 12.00 4.54
CA ILE A 171 9.78 11.99 6.01
C ILE A 171 10.69 13.10 6.53
N LEU A 172 11.91 13.21 6.02
CA LEU A 172 12.88 14.21 6.49
C LEU A 172 12.37 15.64 6.26
N LEU A 173 11.80 15.91 5.08
CA LEU A 173 11.20 17.21 4.75
C LEU A 173 9.98 17.50 5.63
N ALA A 174 9.06 16.56 5.76
CA ALA A 174 7.85 16.75 6.54
C ALA A 174 8.12 16.91 8.03
N TYR A 175 9.11 16.17 8.55
CA TYR A 175 9.58 16.31 9.93
C TYR A 175 10.23 17.67 10.18
N TRP A 176 11.02 18.17 9.22
CA TRP A 176 11.62 19.50 9.32
C TRP A 176 10.55 20.61 9.35
N PHE A 177 9.46 20.46 8.60
CA PHE A 177 8.37 21.44 8.55
C PHE A 177 7.47 21.44 9.80
N ALA A 178 7.05 20.27 10.29
CA ALA A 178 6.05 20.18 11.35
C ALA A 178 6.20 18.94 12.26
N GLY A 179 7.42 18.42 12.40
CA GLY A 179 7.71 17.27 13.25
C GLY A 179 6.89 16.03 12.89
N PHE A 180 6.54 15.22 13.89
CA PHE A 180 5.74 14.00 13.69
C PHE A 180 4.34 14.28 13.11
N TYR A 181 3.75 15.43 13.43
CA TYR A 181 2.47 15.83 12.85
C TYR A 181 2.62 16.11 11.34
N GLY A 182 3.72 16.75 10.92
CA GLY A 182 4.07 16.93 9.52
C GLY A 182 4.24 15.61 8.77
N VAL A 183 4.93 14.62 9.37
CA VAL A 183 5.08 13.28 8.79
C VAL A 183 3.72 12.60 8.61
N ALA A 184 2.83 12.72 9.59
CA ALA A 184 1.47 12.17 9.49
C ALA A 184 0.64 12.87 8.39
N LEU A 185 0.72 14.20 8.30
CA LEU A 185 0.09 14.98 7.22
C LEU A 185 0.62 14.63 5.83
N ALA A 186 1.92 14.36 5.69
CA ALA A 186 2.47 13.85 4.44
C ALA A 186 1.91 12.46 4.10
N GLY A 187 1.71 11.60 5.10
CA GLY A 187 0.99 10.34 4.94
C GLY A 187 -0.44 10.52 4.42
N VAL A 188 -1.19 11.49 4.99
CA VAL A 188 -2.52 11.85 4.51
C VAL A 188 -2.46 12.37 3.07
N GLY A 189 -1.54 13.28 2.75
CA GLY A 189 -1.36 13.78 1.38
C GLY A 189 -1.09 12.67 0.35
N ALA A 190 -0.31 11.66 0.73
CA ALA A 190 -0.06 10.49 -0.10
C ALA A 190 -1.26 9.53 -0.21
N ALA A 191 -2.03 9.35 0.87
CA ALA A 191 -3.19 8.46 0.90
C ALA A 191 -4.42 9.06 0.20
N VAL A 192 -4.60 10.38 0.32
CA VAL A 192 -5.65 11.15 -0.34
C VAL A 192 -5.36 11.35 -1.83
N HIS A 193 -4.12 11.08 -2.26
CA HIS A 193 -3.71 11.15 -3.66
C HIS A 193 -4.59 10.25 -4.56
N PRO A 194 -5.16 10.79 -5.64
CA PRO A 194 -6.06 10.05 -6.53
C PRO A 194 -5.48 8.83 -7.24
N GLY A 195 -4.16 8.76 -7.42
CA GLY A 195 -3.48 7.54 -7.90
C GLY A 195 -3.48 6.37 -6.91
N HIS A 196 -3.76 6.63 -5.63
CA HIS A 196 -4.00 5.59 -4.62
C HIS A 196 -5.47 5.15 -4.55
N HIS A 197 -6.40 5.96 -5.06
CA HIS A 197 -7.83 5.65 -5.01
C HIS A 197 -8.19 4.44 -5.86
N ALA A 198 -9.18 3.70 -5.37
CA ALA A 198 -9.54 2.38 -5.86
C ALA A 198 -10.00 2.33 -7.33
N GLY A 199 -10.34 3.47 -7.96
CA GLY A 199 -10.88 3.52 -9.33
C GLY A 199 -9.95 2.88 -10.36
N HIS A 200 -8.72 3.39 -10.49
CA HIS A 200 -7.75 2.84 -11.45
C HIS A 200 -7.30 1.42 -11.08
N ARG A 201 -7.21 1.14 -9.77
CA ARG A 201 -6.79 -0.15 -9.25
C ARG A 201 -7.81 -1.27 -9.49
N ARG A 202 -9.11 -0.93 -9.50
CA ARG A 202 -10.21 -1.85 -9.79
C ARG A 202 -10.38 -2.13 -11.28
N LEU A 203 -9.91 -1.25 -12.17
CA LEU A 203 -9.95 -1.50 -13.62
C LEU A 203 -9.22 -2.80 -13.97
N ARG A 204 -8.18 -3.15 -13.21
CA ARG A 204 -7.32 -4.30 -13.48
C ARG A 204 -8.02 -5.65 -13.27
N PRO A 205 -8.59 -5.97 -12.09
CA PRO A 205 -9.42 -7.18 -11.95
C PRO A 205 -10.61 -7.23 -12.91
N VAL A 206 -11.17 -6.07 -13.27
CA VAL A 206 -12.28 -6.01 -14.24
C VAL A 206 -11.80 -6.38 -15.64
N ALA A 207 -10.66 -5.84 -16.08
CA ALA A 207 -10.05 -6.17 -17.36
C ALA A 207 -9.57 -7.63 -17.41
N ASP A 208 -8.99 -8.15 -16.33
CA ASP A 208 -8.57 -9.55 -16.21
C ASP A 208 -9.77 -10.51 -16.34
N ASN A 209 -10.86 -10.22 -15.63
CA ASN A 209 -12.11 -10.99 -15.77
C ASN A 209 -12.71 -10.87 -17.18
N ALA A 210 -12.64 -9.69 -17.79
CA ALA A 210 -13.13 -9.49 -19.16
C ALA A 210 -12.30 -10.30 -20.17
N GLY A 211 -10.96 -10.30 -20.05
CA GLY A 211 -10.07 -11.14 -20.85
C GLY A 211 -10.31 -12.63 -20.64
N GLY A 212 -10.56 -13.05 -19.39
CA GLY A 212 -10.94 -14.43 -19.08
C GLY A 212 -12.29 -14.84 -19.70
N ILE A 213 -13.30 -13.96 -19.66
CA ILE A 213 -14.59 -14.20 -20.33
C ILE A 213 -14.42 -14.23 -21.84
N ALA A 214 -13.60 -13.35 -22.41
CA ALA A 214 -13.27 -13.34 -23.83
C ALA A 214 -12.66 -14.68 -24.25
N GLU A 215 -11.61 -15.13 -23.56
CA GLU A 215 -10.96 -16.42 -23.82
C GLU A 215 -11.96 -17.59 -23.66
N GLN A 216 -12.76 -17.60 -22.58
CA GLN A 216 -13.79 -18.63 -22.36
C GLN A 216 -14.91 -18.62 -23.41
N ALA A 217 -15.15 -17.47 -24.04
CA ALA A 217 -16.10 -17.29 -25.12
C ALA A 217 -15.47 -17.46 -26.52
N ASN A 218 -14.19 -17.82 -26.61
CA ASN A 218 -13.39 -17.85 -27.85
C ASN A 218 -13.41 -16.50 -28.61
N LEU A 219 -13.29 -15.40 -27.87
CA LEU A 219 -13.09 -14.04 -28.37
C LEU A 219 -11.62 -13.63 -28.17
N ASP A 220 -11.15 -12.66 -28.96
CA ASP A 220 -9.75 -12.22 -28.89
C ASP A 220 -9.40 -11.64 -27.50
N PRO A 221 -8.28 -12.05 -26.87
CA PRO A 221 -7.97 -11.72 -25.49
C PRO A 221 -7.26 -10.36 -25.29
N GLU A 222 -7.62 -9.63 -24.24
CA GLU A 222 -6.88 -8.46 -23.72
C GLU A 222 -6.85 -8.49 -22.17
N GLY A 223 -5.69 -8.30 -21.53
CA GLY A 223 -5.57 -8.35 -20.05
C GLY A 223 -4.46 -7.46 -19.45
N PHE A 224 -4.67 -6.90 -18.24
CA PHE A 224 -3.76 -5.92 -17.61
C PHE A 224 -3.79 -5.80 -16.05
N ALA A 225 -2.63 -5.69 -15.36
CA ALA A 225 -2.54 -5.51 -13.87
C ALA A 225 -1.24 -4.82 -13.30
N ILE A 226 -1.29 -4.08 -12.13
CA ILE A 226 -0.22 -3.50 -11.23
C ILE A 226 -0.80 -3.08 -9.79
N GLY A 227 -0.01 -2.76 -8.74
CA GLY A 227 -0.43 -2.28 -7.36
C GLY A 227 0.67 -1.53 -6.52
N SER A 228 0.37 -1.01 -5.28
CA SER A 228 1.34 -0.50 -4.23
C SER A 228 0.73 -0.09 -2.84
N ALA A 229 1.49 -0.10 -1.70
CA ALA A 229 1.19 0.57 -0.39
C ALA A 229 2.41 0.61 0.58
N ALA A 230 2.67 1.70 1.35
CA ALA A 230 3.74 1.75 2.41
C ALA A 230 3.65 2.90 3.45
N LEU A 231 3.04 4.06 3.14
CA LEU A 231 3.24 5.30 3.91
C LEU A 231 2.45 5.42 5.24
N THR A 232 1.41 4.63 5.46
CA THR A 232 0.52 4.78 6.63
C THR A 232 1.09 4.24 7.94
N ALA A 233 1.95 3.21 7.87
CA ALA A 233 2.40 2.50 9.06
C ALA A 233 3.38 3.31 9.94
N LEU A 234 4.11 4.27 9.35
CA LEU A 234 5.04 5.15 10.08
C LEU A 234 4.31 6.21 10.94
N ALA A 235 3.16 6.70 10.48
CA ALA A 235 2.37 7.67 11.25
C ALA A 235 1.79 7.03 12.53
N LEU A 236 1.27 5.82 12.42
CA LEU A 236 0.72 5.06 13.55
C LEU A 236 1.79 4.73 14.61
N LEU A 237 3.02 4.49 14.17
CA LEU A 237 4.16 4.28 15.05
C LEU A 237 4.51 5.54 15.86
N ALA A 238 4.48 6.71 15.23
CA ALA A 238 4.71 7.99 15.90
C ALA A 238 3.58 8.31 16.91
N ALA A 239 2.33 7.99 16.57
CA ALA A 239 1.22 8.11 17.52
C ALA A 239 1.41 7.18 18.73
N TYR A 240 1.80 5.91 18.50
CA TYR A 240 2.08 4.94 19.57
C TYR A 240 3.21 5.40 20.51
N SER A 241 4.32 5.90 19.99
CA SER A 241 5.47 6.31 20.83
C SER A 241 5.14 7.49 21.75
N VAL A 242 4.28 8.39 21.29
CA VAL A 242 3.76 9.54 22.05
C VAL A 242 2.75 9.07 23.12
N THR A 243 1.79 8.20 22.77
CA THR A 243 0.78 7.69 23.71
C THR A 243 1.37 6.76 24.78
N ALA A 244 2.35 5.94 24.43
CA ALA A 244 3.00 4.99 25.35
C ALA A 244 3.99 5.68 26.33
N LYS A 245 4.14 7.00 26.28
CA LYS A 245 5.11 7.79 27.06
C LYS A 245 6.55 7.27 26.91
N LEU A 246 6.87 6.66 25.77
CA LEU A 246 8.22 6.16 25.47
C LEU A 246 9.18 7.30 25.09
N ILE A 247 8.65 8.51 24.88
CA ILE A 247 9.42 9.74 24.68
C ILE A 247 9.32 10.58 25.95
N THR A 248 10.19 10.30 26.94
CA THR A 248 10.70 11.36 27.80
C THR A 248 11.80 12.07 27.00
N ILE A 249 11.64 13.37 26.73
CA ILE A 249 12.75 14.21 26.24
C ILE A 249 13.76 14.32 27.39
N GLY A 250 14.60 13.30 27.55
CA GLY A 250 15.80 13.32 28.38
C GLY A 250 16.90 14.08 27.65
N ALA A 251 17.69 14.85 28.38
CA ALA A 251 18.72 15.77 27.90
C ALA A 251 19.95 15.09 27.23
N ASP A 252 19.81 13.86 26.75
CA ASP A 252 20.91 12.99 26.32
C ASP A 252 20.60 12.12 25.08
N GLY A 253 19.43 12.27 24.45
CA GLY A 253 19.23 11.99 23.01
C GLY A 253 19.58 10.60 22.48
N LYS A 254 19.62 9.56 23.33
CA LYS A 254 19.90 8.18 22.90
C LYS A 254 18.63 7.35 22.85
N LEU A 255 18.15 7.09 21.62
CA LEU A 255 17.25 5.98 21.35
C LEU A 255 18.00 4.66 21.63
N ASP A 256 17.43 3.77 22.44
CA ASP A 256 18.00 2.45 22.69
C ASP A 256 17.79 1.54 21.46
N LEU A 257 18.70 1.66 20.50
CA LEU A 257 18.62 1.09 19.15
C LEU A 257 18.78 -0.44 19.13
N GLN A 258 19.36 -1.03 20.18
CA GLN A 258 19.76 -2.44 20.21
C GLN A 258 18.55 -3.39 20.32
N ALA A 259 17.65 -3.14 21.29
CA ALA A 259 16.42 -3.93 21.48
C ALA A 259 15.44 -3.79 20.29
N MET A 260 15.52 -2.68 19.56
CA MET A 260 14.68 -2.38 18.40
C MET A 260 15.13 -3.13 17.14
N THR A 261 16.43 -3.37 17.01
CA THR A 261 17.02 -4.09 15.87
C THR A 261 16.72 -5.59 15.94
N ASP A 262 16.80 -6.18 17.14
CA ASP A 262 16.58 -7.62 17.33
C ASP A 262 15.10 -8.01 17.23
N ALA A 263 14.18 -7.21 17.80
CA ALA A 263 12.74 -7.42 17.66
C ALA A 263 12.26 -7.19 16.21
N GLY A 264 12.89 -6.24 15.52
CA GLY A 264 12.56 -5.92 14.14
C GLY A 264 12.95 -6.97 13.11
N ASN A 265 14.11 -7.59 13.29
CA ASN A 265 14.58 -8.69 12.43
C ASN A 265 13.72 -9.97 12.58
N VAL A 266 13.15 -10.20 13.77
CA VAL A 266 12.23 -11.32 14.01
C VAL A 266 10.87 -11.09 13.35
N ALA A 267 10.32 -9.87 13.41
CA ALA A 267 9.07 -9.52 12.72
C ALA A 267 9.19 -9.67 11.19
N SER A 268 10.30 -9.20 10.62
CA SER A 268 10.64 -9.33 9.19
C SER A 268 10.63 -10.78 8.70
N THR A 269 11.22 -11.66 9.50
CA THR A 269 11.37 -13.08 9.15
C THR A 269 10.05 -13.84 9.31
N CYS A 270 9.18 -13.44 10.24
CA CYS A 270 7.91 -14.13 10.48
C CYS A 270 6.83 -13.84 9.42
N CYS A 271 6.74 -12.61 8.91
CA CYS A 271 5.79 -12.28 7.84
C CYS A 271 6.17 -12.95 6.52
N SER A 272 7.44 -12.93 6.14
CA SER A 272 7.94 -13.51 4.89
C SER A 272 7.90 -15.04 4.85
N ARG A 273 8.27 -15.71 5.95
CA ARG A 273 8.38 -17.18 5.99
C ARG A 273 7.04 -17.90 5.99
N LYS A 274 5.94 -17.18 6.27
CA LYS A 274 4.57 -17.73 6.26
C LYS A 274 3.74 -17.38 5.01
N PHE A 275 4.28 -16.64 4.04
CA PHE A 275 3.72 -16.54 2.69
C PHE A 275 4.13 -17.73 1.80
N TRP A 276 5.19 -18.46 2.15
CA TRP A 276 5.64 -19.66 1.43
C TRP A 276 4.64 -20.84 1.30
N PRO A 277 3.70 -21.08 2.26
CA PRO A 277 2.66 -22.12 2.10
C PRO A 277 1.81 -21.95 0.84
N TRP A 278 1.83 -20.74 0.24
CA TRP A 278 1.08 -20.43 -0.96
C TRP A 278 1.46 -21.26 -2.18
N ALA A 279 2.73 -21.65 -2.29
CA ALA A 279 3.20 -22.55 -3.33
C ALA A 279 2.57 -23.96 -3.19
N GLY A 280 2.32 -24.41 -1.96
CA GLY A 280 1.60 -25.66 -1.68
C GLY A 280 0.14 -25.62 -2.14
N ARG A 281 -0.51 -24.44 -2.12
CA ARG A 281 -1.90 -24.26 -2.58
C ARG A 281 -2.05 -24.47 -4.08
N ALA A 282 -1.11 -23.92 -4.86
CA ALA A 282 -1.07 -24.09 -6.30
C ALA A 282 -0.96 -25.58 -6.67
N GLN A 283 -0.19 -26.35 -5.88
CA GLN A 283 -0.03 -27.78 -6.10
C GLN A 283 -1.34 -28.55 -6.00
N GLY A 284 -2.21 -28.24 -5.02
CA GLY A 284 -3.51 -28.89 -4.88
C GLY A 284 -4.44 -28.64 -6.07
N ILE A 285 -4.42 -27.44 -6.64
CA ILE A 285 -5.14 -27.11 -7.87
C ILE A 285 -4.53 -27.83 -9.06
N VAL A 286 -3.19 -27.85 -9.17
CA VAL A 286 -2.48 -28.56 -10.25
C VAL A 286 -2.80 -30.04 -10.26
N ASP A 287 -2.81 -30.70 -9.10
CA ASP A 287 -3.10 -32.12 -9.00
C ASP A 287 -4.56 -32.42 -9.35
N GLU A 288 -5.50 -31.57 -8.95
CA GLU A 288 -6.91 -31.68 -9.33
C GLU A 288 -7.12 -31.45 -10.84
N VAL A 289 -6.51 -30.41 -11.42
CA VAL A 289 -6.59 -30.16 -12.87
C VAL A 289 -5.98 -31.33 -13.65
N ARG A 290 -4.83 -31.86 -13.21
CA ARG A 290 -4.22 -33.06 -13.80
C ARG A 290 -5.07 -34.31 -13.64
N ARG A 291 -5.86 -34.42 -12.56
CA ARG A 291 -6.84 -35.50 -12.36
C ARG A 291 -7.97 -35.37 -13.39
N GLN A 292 -8.54 -34.17 -13.54
CA GLN A 292 -9.61 -33.92 -14.51
C GLN A 292 -9.19 -34.25 -15.94
N PHE A 293 -8.00 -33.82 -16.37
CA PHE A 293 -7.47 -34.18 -17.69
C PHE A 293 -7.17 -35.67 -17.89
N ARG A 294 -6.96 -36.43 -16.81
CA ARG A 294 -6.70 -37.88 -16.88
C ARG A 294 -7.98 -38.72 -16.83
N GLU A 295 -8.97 -38.28 -16.05
CA GLU A 295 -10.14 -39.09 -15.70
C GLU A 295 -11.42 -38.69 -16.45
N ILE A 296 -11.55 -37.43 -16.89
CA ILE A 296 -12.76 -36.96 -17.58
C ILE A 296 -12.58 -37.16 -19.09
N PRO A 297 -13.35 -38.06 -19.74
CA PRO A 297 -13.24 -38.29 -21.17
C PRO A 297 -13.72 -37.07 -21.96
N GLY A 298 -13.04 -36.74 -23.06
CA GLY A 298 -13.39 -35.64 -23.95
C GLY A 298 -12.89 -34.26 -23.51
N LEU A 299 -12.20 -34.15 -22.35
CA LEU A 299 -11.81 -32.86 -21.79
C LEU A 299 -10.66 -32.19 -22.57
N MET A 300 -9.67 -32.95 -23.03
CA MET A 300 -8.60 -32.41 -23.89
C MET A 300 -9.11 -32.06 -25.28
N GLU A 301 -10.10 -32.81 -25.75
CA GLU A 301 -10.74 -32.63 -27.06
C GLU A 301 -11.78 -31.50 -27.07
N GLY A 302 -12.02 -30.85 -25.92
CA GLY A 302 -12.98 -29.74 -25.78
C GLY A 302 -14.45 -30.17 -25.81
N THR A 303 -14.75 -31.46 -25.73
CA THR A 303 -16.11 -32.02 -25.75
C THR A 303 -16.65 -32.33 -24.34
N GLY A 304 -15.76 -32.58 -23.39
CA GLY A 304 -16.06 -32.80 -21.97
C GLY A 304 -16.18 -31.50 -21.20
N LYS A 305 -17.06 -31.45 -20.19
CA LYS A 305 -17.19 -30.28 -19.30
C LYS A 305 -16.26 -30.42 -18.09
N PRO A 306 -15.45 -29.40 -17.77
CA PRO A 306 -14.62 -29.41 -16.57
C PRO A 306 -15.47 -29.29 -15.30
N ASP A 307 -14.95 -29.82 -14.18
CA ASP A 307 -15.54 -29.65 -12.85
C ASP A 307 -14.89 -28.43 -12.17
N SER A 308 -15.42 -27.25 -12.47
CA SER A 308 -14.96 -25.99 -11.88
C SER A 308 -15.30 -25.88 -10.39
N ALA A 309 -16.39 -26.52 -9.94
CA ALA A 309 -16.85 -26.41 -8.55
C ALA A 309 -15.83 -27.00 -7.57
N ARG A 310 -15.18 -28.10 -7.96
CA ARG A 310 -14.14 -28.73 -7.14
C ARG A 310 -12.88 -27.87 -7.01
N CYS A 311 -12.47 -27.19 -8.08
CA CYS A 311 -11.37 -26.21 -8.01
C CYS A 311 -11.72 -25.02 -7.10
N VAL A 312 -12.98 -24.55 -7.14
CA VAL A 312 -13.48 -23.50 -6.24
C VAL A 312 -13.50 -23.98 -4.78
N ASP A 313 -13.93 -25.20 -4.50
CA ASP A 313 -13.95 -25.74 -3.13
C ASP A 313 -12.54 -25.86 -2.54
N ILE A 314 -11.57 -26.39 -3.32
CA ILE A 314 -10.17 -26.53 -2.89
C ILE A 314 -9.59 -25.16 -2.52
N SER A 315 -9.75 -24.16 -3.40
CA SER A 315 -9.23 -22.81 -3.14
C SER A 315 -9.95 -22.13 -1.97
N THR A 316 -11.26 -22.29 -1.85
CA THR A 316 -12.07 -21.71 -0.76
C THR A 316 -11.70 -22.29 0.60
N ARG A 317 -11.68 -23.61 0.72
CA ARG A 317 -11.39 -24.29 1.99
C ARG A 317 -9.97 -24.04 2.47
N ALA A 318 -9.01 -24.02 1.55
CA ALA A 318 -7.62 -23.66 1.84
C ALA A 318 -7.52 -22.21 2.31
N ALA A 319 -8.11 -21.26 1.58
CA ALA A 319 -8.07 -19.84 1.94
C ALA A 319 -8.69 -19.57 3.32
N LEU A 320 -9.86 -20.16 3.62
CA LEU A 320 -10.54 -19.97 4.90
C LEU A 320 -9.75 -20.54 6.08
N ARG A 321 -9.13 -21.71 5.91
CA ARG A 321 -8.34 -22.33 6.98
C ARG A 321 -7.03 -21.58 7.22
N GLU A 322 -6.37 -21.17 6.15
CA GLU A 322 -5.03 -20.57 6.24
C GLU A 322 -5.05 -19.09 6.60
N MET A 323 -6.13 -18.33 6.34
CA MET A 323 -6.21 -16.92 6.74
C MET A 323 -6.25 -16.72 8.26
N ILE A 324 -6.67 -17.74 9.01
CA ILE A 324 -6.82 -17.68 10.47
C ILE A 324 -5.46 -17.43 11.15
N VAL A 325 -4.41 -18.12 10.70
CA VAL A 325 -3.10 -18.07 11.37
C VAL A 325 -2.42 -16.70 11.21
N PRO A 326 -2.29 -16.11 10.01
CA PRO A 326 -1.77 -14.76 9.86
C PRO A 326 -2.63 -13.71 10.56
N GLY A 327 -3.96 -13.85 10.51
CA GLY A 327 -4.89 -12.92 11.18
C GLY A 327 -4.73 -12.91 12.70
N LEU A 328 -4.70 -14.09 13.32
CA LEU A 328 -4.44 -14.22 14.77
C LEU A 328 -3.06 -13.72 15.14
N MET A 329 -2.04 -14.02 14.34
CA MET A 329 -0.67 -13.58 14.60
C MET A 329 -0.54 -12.06 14.59
N ALA A 330 -1.18 -11.37 13.64
CA ALA A 330 -1.18 -9.91 13.56
C ALA A 330 -1.81 -9.24 14.78
N VAL A 331 -2.81 -9.89 15.42
CA VAL A 331 -3.47 -9.37 16.63
C VAL A 331 -2.73 -9.75 17.90
N ILE A 332 -2.31 -11.01 18.03
CA ILE A 332 -1.71 -11.53 19.26
C ILE A 332 -0.27 -11.04 19.43
N ALA A 333 0.52 -10.93 18.36
CA ALA A 333 1.94 -10.61 18.47
C ALA A 333 2.21 -9.23 19.12
N PRO A 334 1.51 -8.14 18.75
CA PRO A 334 1.66 -6.85 19.43
C PRO A 334 1.24 -6.90 20.91
N ILE A 335 0.13 -7.59 21.22
CA ILE A 335 -0.38 -7.73 22.60
C ILE A 335 0.62 -8.50 23.45
N ALA A 336 1.08 -9.66 22.96
CA ALA A 336 2.05 -10.50 23.66
C ALA A 336 3.39 -9.76 23.86
N ALA A 337 3.90 -9.07 22.84
CA ALA A 337 5.12 -8.28 22.96
C ALA A 337 4.97 -7.16 24.01
N GLY A 338 3.83 -6.45 24.02
CA GLY A 338 3.56 -5.39 24.98
C GLY A 338 3.47 -5.87 26.43
N PHE A 339 2.75 -6.97 26.70
CA PHE A 339 2.56 -7.47 28.07
C PHE A 339 3.75 -8.31 28.59
N ILE A 340 4.46 -9.03 27.73
CA ILE A 340 5.56 -9.93 28.16
C ILE A 340 6.90 -9.20 28.17
N LEU A 341 7.19 -8.41 27.12
CA LEU A 341 8.50 -7.78 26.91
C LEU A 341 8.49 -6.27 27.21
N GLY A 342 7.30 -5.70 27.40
CA GLY A 342 7.12 -4.30 27.73
C GLY A 342 6.98 -3.36 26.53
N PRO A 343 6.65 -2.08 26.77
CA PRO A 343 6.32 -1.13 25.71
C PRO A 343 7.47 -0.81 24.75
N ALA A 344 8.71 -0.82 25.22
CA ALA A 344 9.90 -0.57 24.39
C ALA A 344 10.13 -1.68 23.36
N ALA A 345 9.97 -2.95 23.76
CA ALA A 345 10.09 -4.10 22.87
C ALA A 345 8.96 -4.10 21.81
N LEU A 346 7.74 -3.71 22.20
CA LEU A 346 6.64 -3.50 21.25
C LEU A 346 6.97 -2.39 20.23
N GLY A 347 7.55 -1.27 20.67
CA GLY A 347 8.01 -0.22 19.76
C GLY A 347 9.06 -0.72 18.75
N GLY A 348 10.01 -1.53 19.21
CA GLY A 348 10.99 -2.20 18.35
C GLY A 348 10.37 -3.15 17.32
N LEU A 349 9.40 -3.97 17.75
CA LEU A 349 8.64 -4.86 16.87
C LEU A 349 7.94 -4.09 15.75
N LEU A 350 7.24 -3.00 16.09
CA LEU A 350 6.52 -2.17 15.14
C LEU A 350 7.49 -1.52 14.14
N ILE A 351 8.58 -0.91 14.61
CA ILE A 351 9.59 -0.27 13.75
C ILE A 351 10.18 -1.24 12.76
N GLY A 352 10.59 -2.42 13.23
CA GLY A 352 11.17 -3.38 12.31
C GLY A 352 10.16 -4.04 11.39
N SER A 353 8.91 -4.24 11.81
CA SER A 353 7.87 -4.71 10.88
C SER A 353 7.61 -3.72 9.75
N VAL A 354 7.69 -2.41 10.04
CA VAL A 354 7.50 -1.35 9.05
C VAL A 354 8.71 -1.26 8.12
N ALA A 355 9.92 -1.18 8.68
CA ALA A 355 11.15 -1.06 7.91
C ALA A 355 11.36 -2.28 6.99
N SER A 356 11.13 -3.48 7.52
CA SER A 356 11.31 -4.70 6.73
C SER A 356 10.18 -4.98 5.76
N GLY A 357 8.93 -4.72 6.15
CA GLY A 357 7.77 -4.87 5.27
C GLY A 357 7.85 -3.94 4.05
N SER A 358 8.39 -2.72 4.24
CA SER A 358 8.56 -1.74 3.16
C SER A 358 9.63 -2.12 2.13
N CYS A 359 10.59 -2.97 2.52
CA CYS A 359 11.68 -3.43 1.67
C CYS A 359 11.37 -4.77 0.98
N TRP A 360 10.26 -5.42 1.34
CA TRP A 360 9.88 -6.69 0.74
C TRP A 360 9.26 -6.46 -0.64
N PRO A 361 9.76 -7.11 -1.71
CA PRO A 361 9.11 -7.04 -3.02
C PRO A 361 7.76 -7.76 -2.91
N SER A 362 6.68 -6.98 -3.01
CA SER A 362 5.29 -7.46 -3.02
C SER A 362 4.84 -7.96 -4.39
#